data_AF-A0A921YKM4-F1
#
_entry.id   AF-A0A921YKM4-F1
#
_cell.length_a   1.000
_cell.length_b   1.000
_cell.length_c   1.000
_cell.angle_alpha   90.00
_cell.angle_beta   90.00
_cell.angle_gamma   90.00
#
_symmetry.space_group_name_H-M   'P 1'
#
loop_
_entity.id
_entity.type
_entity.pdbx_description
1 polymer ?
#
loop_
_entity_poly.entity_id
_entity_poly.type
_entity_poly.pdbx_seq_one_letter_code
_entity_poly.pdbx_strand_id
1 'polypeptide(L)'
;MRLSFAYILITCDYITALYGLDHLEGWNYINLHCRDNDNKPVDWWYIYKPPSDVGVYFESGRNFSFITPDTSGRWQTSDRYITANSMLQYTMSPLFRPTYTDYLGMVAYADKQEDEEFPGSSALGVMMADEMGGLWISHSVKGFPDLRRDRPTFPEQEISSGHMLMCMSLDLVTLNEVAASLRTVTPQIVDIKIPPAIQPFLPDWEYMTIDRIPLSSKPPFEFVTRKKSLRAVMMVRSPGDKRCLYKSFARNNGIVLDVYRHDLRRKPFCDKGYSIRSIDAISLKYPEKVFYIDNRTDRIGFAVSTAAHWQRRSSRSQQYWTCTSNVEGQDKTTKGGLILCVEDYKVWLTFDNLKIKEPEC
;
A
#
# COMPACT_ATOMS: atom_id res chain seq x y z
N MET A 1 47.58 61.61 -22.80
CA MET A 1 46.65 62.19 -23.78
C MET A 1 45.58 61.14 -24.07
N ARG A 2 44.32 61.50 -23.92
CA ARG A 2 43.13 60.63 -23.88
C ARG A 2 42.93 59.82 -25.16
N LEU A 3 42.39 58.60 -25.04
CA LEU A 3 41.21 58.12 -25.77
C LEU A 3 40.78 56.73 -25.24
N SER A 4 39.54 56.66 -24.79
CA SER A 4 38.80 55.51 -24.27
C SER A 4 38.62 54.41 -25.31
N PHE A 5 38.52 53.13 -24.91
CA PHE A 5 37.56 52.18 -25.48
C PHE A 5 37.27 51.06 -24.47
N ALA A 6 36.07 51.10 -23.91
CA ALA A 6 35.46 50.02 -23.15
C ALA A 6 35.01 48.94 -24.14
N TYR A 7 35.59 47.74 -24.10
CA TYR A 7 35.08 46.56 -24.83
C TYR A 7 35.64 45.25 -24.23
N ILE A 8 35.37 44.98 -22.96
CA ILE A 8 35.42 43.60 -22.42
C ILE A 8 34.33 43.51 -21.36
N LEU A 9 33.07 43.33 -21.78
CA LEU A 9 31.96 42.89 -20.92
C LEU A 9 30.67 42.62 -21.74
N ILE A 10 30.76 42.10 -22.97
CA ILE A 10 29.57 41.59 -23.70
C ILE A 10 30.01 40.46 -24.64
N THR A 11 30.24 39.25 -24.11
CA THR A 11 30.23 38.02 -24.94
C THR A 11 29.67 36.79 -24.22
N CYS A 12 29.04 36.92 -23.05
CA CYS A 12 28.35 35.79 -22.41
C CYS A 12 26.82 35.80 -22.60
N ASP A 13 26.27 36.79 -23.32
CA ASP A 13 24.82 36.95 -23.55
C ASP A 13 24.39 36.76 -25.02
N TYR A 14 25.27 36.27 -25.90
CA TYR A 14 24.95 36.05 -27.32
C TYR A 14 25.12 34.61 -27.84
N ILE A 15 25.53 33.66 -27.00
CA ILE A 15 25.51 32.22 -27.36
C ILE A 15 24.20 31.54 -26.91
N THR A 16 23.37 32.23 -26.13
CA THR A 16 22.03 31.77 -25.72
C THR A 16 20.92 32.04 -26.74
N ALA A 17 21.21 32.73 -27.85
CA ALA A 17 20.20 33.13 -28.85
C ALA A 17 20.32 32.41 -30.22
N LEU A 18 21.20 31.40 -30.38
CA LEU A 18 21.38 30.66 -31.64
C LEU A 18 21.19 29.14 -31.53
N TYR A 19 20.93 28.64 -30.32
CA TYR A 19 20.35 27.31 -30.11
C TYR A 19 19.00 27.55 -29.46
N GLY A 20 17.93 27.48 -30.26
CA GLY A 20 16.56 27.61 -29.79
C GLY A 20 16.28 26.60 -28.67
N LEU A 21 16.36 27.08 -27.44
CA LEU A 21 15.92 26.40 -26.22
C LEU A 21 14.62 27.00 -25.69
N ASP A 22 13.86 27.69 -26.54
CA ASP A 22 12.51 28.21 -26.26
C ASP A 22 11.40 27.26 -26.74
N HIS A 23 11.68 25.97 -26.88
CA HIS A 23 10.68 24.95 -27.24
C HIS A 23 10.78 23.64 -26.44
N LEU A 24 11.09 23.71 -25.15
CA LEU A 24 10.86 22.60 -24.20
C LEU A 24 9.67 22.87 -23.27
N GLU A 25 8.70 23.68 -23.68
CA GLU A 25 7.32 23.59 -23.18
C GLU A 25 6.63 22.43 -23.91
N GLY A 26 6.72 21.20 -23.39
CA GLY A 26 6.17 20.07 -24.15
C GLY A 26 6.03 18.71 -23.48
N TRP A 27 6.42 18.52 -22.23
CA TRP A 27 6.12 17.30 -21.48
C TRP A 27 5.51 17.66 -20.13
N ASN A 28 4.17 17.72 -20.08
CA ASN A 28 3.49 17.58 -18.81
C ASN A 28 3.75 16.15 -18.32
N TYR A 29 4.78 15.97 -17.50
CA TYR A 29 5.04 14.71 -16.80
C TYR A 29 3.75 14.21 -16.15
N ILE A 30 3.47 12.90 -16.24
CA ILE A 30 2.25 12.27 -15.68
C ILE A 30 2.13 12.57 -14.17
N ASN A 31 3.26 12.86 -13.50
CA ASN A 31 3.34 13.24 -12.09
C ASN A 31 2.66 12.19 -11.20
N LEU A 32 3.19 10.96 -11.31
CA LEU A 32 2.69 9.77 -10.62
C LEU A 32 3.03 9.79 -9.13
N HIS A 33 1.99 10.04 -8.34
CA HIS A 33 1.99 9.98 -6.88
C HIS A 33 0.66 9.47 -6.36
N CYS A 34 0.68 8.93 -5.15
CA CYS A 34 -0.52 8.89 -4.33
C CYS A 34 -1.09 10.30 -4.20
N ARG A 35 -2.41 10.43 -4.25
CA ARG A 35 -3.11 11.72 -4.11
C ARG A 35 -4.09 11.69 -2.97
N ASP A 36 -4.27 12.83 -2.29
CA ASP A 36 -5.26 12.99 -1.23
C ASP A 36 -6.64 13.39 -1.79
N ASN A 37 -7.58 13.68 -0.88
CA ASN A 37 -8.92 14.11 -1.28
C ASN A 37 -8.90 15.46 -2.02
N ASP A 38 -7.91 16.32 -1.83
CA ASP A 38 -7.81 17.58 -2.56
C ASP A 38 -6.98 17.46 -3.84
N ASN A 39 -6.77 16.22 -4.32
CA ASN A 39 -5.97 15.90 -5.50
C ASN A 39 -4.50 16.37 -5.38
N LYS A 40 -4.00 16.59 -4.16
CA LYS A 40 -2.60 16.97 -3.91
C LYS A 40 -1.73 15.72 -3.78
N PRO A 41 -0.48 15.77 -4.28
CA PRO A 41 0.43 14.63 -4.18
C PRO A 41 0.89 14.40 -2.73
N VAL A 42 0.67 13.18 -2.23
CA VAL A 42 1.10 12.71 -0.91
C VAL A 42 2.05 11.53 -1.04
N ASP A 43 2.88 11.33 -0.02
CA ASP A 43 3.88 10.26 -0.06
C ASP A 43 3.26 8.88 0.13
N TRP A 44 2.19 8.79 0.91
CA TRP A 44 1.40 7.58 1.12
C TRP A 44 0.01 7.94 1.63
N TRP A 45 -0.91 6.97 1.61
CA TRP A 45 -2.16 7.04 2.35
C TRP A 45 -2.67 5.64 2.71
N TYR A 46 -3.51 5.56 3.74
CA TYR A 46 -4.36 4.40 4.01
C TYR A 46 -5.82 4.82 3.93
N ILE A 47 -6.65 3.97 3.32
CA ILE A 47 -8.10 4.07 3.31
C ILE A 47 -8.66 2.85 4.05
N TYR A 48 -9.60 3.08 4.94
CA TYR A 48 -10.46 2.05 5.50
C TYR A 48 -11.92 2.35 5.17
N LYS A 49 -12.54 1.48 4.38
CA LYS A 49 -13.96 1.50 4.06
C LYS A 49 -14.66 0.51 4.99
N PRO A 50 -15.42 0.92 6.00
CA PRO A 50 -16.09 -0.02 6.89
C PRO A 50 -17.23 -0.78 6.17
N PRO A 51 -17.72 -1.87 6.76
CA PRO A 51 -18.95 -2.54 6.34
C PRO A 51 -20.16 -1.59 6.35
N SER A 52 -21.17 -1.85 5.51
CA SER A 52 -22.32 -0.95 5.32
C SER A 52 -23.34 -0.98 6.47
N ASP A 53 -23.33 -2.03 7.29
CA ASP A 53 -24.22 -2.23 8.44
C ASP A 53 -23.76 -1.52 9.73
N VAL A 54 -22.61 -0.85 9.67
CA VAL A 54 -21.96 -0.23 10.83
C VAL A 54 -22.68 1.04 11.31
N GLY A 55 -23.39 1.75 10.44
CA GLY A 55 -24.26 2.85 10.86
C GLY A 55 -24.66 3.81 9.74
N VAL A 56 -25.55 4.76 10.08
CA VAL A 56 -26.24 5.66 9.13
C VAL A 56 -25.30 6.38 8.14
N TYR A 57 -24.14 6.83 8.61
CA TYR A 57 -23.14 7.49 7.76
C TYR A 57 -22.48 6.56 6.72
N PHE A 58 -22.61 5.24 6.90
CA PHE A 58 -22.05 4.21 6.03
C PHE A 58 -23.12 3.41 5.29
N GLU A 59 -24.40 3.83 5.35
CA GLU A 59 -25.55 3.11 4.75
C GLU A 59 -25.45 2.93 3.23
N SER A 60 -24.57 3.67 2.55
CA SER A 60 -24.27 3.47 1.12
C SER A 60 -23.15 2.46 0.84
N GLY A 61 -22.44 2.01 1.89
CA GLY A 61 -21.25 1.16 1.83
C GLY A 61 -20.06 1.78 1.09
N ARG A 62 -20.11 3.08 0.76
CA ARG A 62 -19.12 3.77 -0.10
C ARG A 62 -18.36 4.89 0.61
N ASN A 63 -18.76 5.25 1.83
CA ASN A 63 -18.02 6.18 2.67
C ASN A 63 -16.79 5.49 3.28
N PHE A 64 -15.76 6.26 3.60
CA PHE A 64 -14.50 5.72 4.07
C PHE A 64 -13.82 6.65 5.07
N SER A 65 -12.91 6.07 5.84
CA SER A 65 -11.94 6.77 6.68
C SER A 65 -10.58 6.73 6.01
N PHE A 66 -9.72 7.71 6.31
CA PHE A 66 -8.39 7.75 5.75
C PHE A 66 -7.36 8.31 6.73
N ILE A 67 -6.09 8.06 6.42
CA ILE A 67 -4.93 8.79 6.94
C ILE A 67 -3.92 9.06 5.83
N THR A 68 -3.21 10.16 5.98
CA THR A 68 -2.08 10.63 5.16
C THR A 68 -0.92 11.01 6.09
N PRO A 69 0.28 11.37 5.58
CA PRO A 69 1.35 11.90 6.41
C PRO A 69 0.90 12.98 7.40
N ASP A 70 0.04 13.90 6.94
CA ASP A 70 -0.39 15.08 7.70
C ASP A 70 -1.53 14.79 8.69
N THR A 71 -2.28 13.70 8.48
CA THR A 71 -3.50 13.39 9.26
C THR A 71 -3.38 12.15 10.14
N SER A 72 -2.23 11.46 10.09
CA SER A 72 -1.93 10.30 10.93
C SER A 72 -1.95 10.62 12.44
N GLY A 73 -2.21 9.59 13.26
CA GLY A 73 -2.50 9.68 14.69
C GLY A 73 -3.98 9.45 15.02
N ARG A 74 -4.89 9.72 14.07
CA ARG A 74 -6.32 9.42 14.18
C ARG A 74 -6.94 9.24 12.79
N TRP A 75 -7.83 8.26 12.64
CA TRP A 75 -8.63 8.10 11.42
C TRP A 75 -9.49 9.33 11.15
N GLN A 76 -9.40 9.87 9.94
CA GLN A 76 -10.23 10.98 9.48
C GLN A 76 -11.43 10.44 8.70
N THR A 77 -12.59 11.05 8.86
CA THR A 77 -13.78 10.74 8.04
C THR A 77 -13.68 11.44 6.70
N SER A 78 -13.97 10.74 5.61
CA SER A 78 -14.21 11.36 4.30
C SER A 78 -15.70 11.64 4.10
N ASP A 79 -16.00 12.83 3.57
CA ASP A 79 -17.32 13.24 3.08
C ASP A 79 -17.60 12.79 1.63
N ARG A 80 -16.58 12.29 0.94
CA ARG A 80 -16.65 11.80 -0.44
C ARG A 80 -16.87 10.28 -0.48
N TYR A 81 -17.50 9.80 -1.55
CA TYR A 81 -17.53 8.37 -1.86
C TYR A 81 -16.16 7.89 -2.33
N ILE A 82 -15.78 6.67 -1.94
CA ILE A 82 -14.46 6.10 -2.18
C ILE A 82 -14.02 6.12 -3.65
N THR A 83 -14.94 6.12 -4.62
CA THR A 83 -14.61 6.21 -6.05
C THR A 83 -15.18 7.45 -6.76
N ALA A 84 -15.60 8.50 -6.04
CA ALA A 84 -16.13 9.73 -6.64
C ALA A 84 -15.54 10.99 -5.98
N ASN A 85 -14.76 11.74 -6.78
CA ASN A 85 -13.98 12.91 -6.37
C ASN A 85 -13.15 12.65 -5.11
N SER A 86 -12.51 11.48 -5.02
CA SER A 86 -11.82 11.01 -3.83
C SER A 86 -10.33 10.76 -4.08
N MET A 87 -9.58 10.63 -2.99
CA MET A 87 -8.17 10.29 -3.02
C MET A 87 -7.84 9.03 -3.84
N LEU A 88 -8.68 7.98 -3.77
CA LEU A 88 -8.53 6.77 -4.59
C LEU A 88 -8.76 7.08 -6.08
N GLN A 89 -9.81 7.83 -6.42
CA GLN A 89 -10.08 8.19 -7.81
C GLN A 89 -8.94 9.02 -8.41
N TYR A 90 -8.47 10.03 -7.69
CA TYR A 90 -7.38 10.89 -8.15
C TYR A 90 -6.08 10.09 -8.33
N THR A 91 -5.75 9.23 -7.37
CA THR A 91 -4.57 8.35 -7.43
C THR A 91 -4.64 7.41 -8.64
N MET A 92 -5.81 6.83 -8.92
CA MET A 92 -6.00 5.87 -10.02
C MET A 92 -6.24 6.52 -11.38
N SER A 93 -6.52 7.83 -11.43
CA SER A 93 -6.90 8.52 -12.67
C SER A 93 -5.90 8.39 -13.83
N PRO A 94 -4.57 8.32 -13.62
CA PRO A 94 -3.64 8.12 -14.74
C PRO A 94 -3.89 6.82 -15.51
N LEU A 95 -4.33 5.75 -14.83
CA LEU A 95 -4.60 4.44 -15.44
C LEU A 95 -5.68 4.48 -16.52
N PHE A 96 -6.61 5.42 -16.42
CA PHE A 96 -7.78 5.52 -17.29
C PHE A 96 -7.66 6.66 -18.32
N ARG A 97 -6.48 7.26 -18.47
CA ARG A 97 -6.24 8.36 -19.42
C ARG A 97 -5.55 7.85 -20.68
N PRO A 98 -6.22 7.84 -21.85
CA PRO A 98 -5.62 7.37 -23.10
C PRO A 98 -4.32 8.09 -23.48
N THR A 99 -4.21 9.37 -23.12
CA THR A 99 -3.01 10.21 -23.37
C THR A 99 -1.75 9.71 -22.67
N TYR A 100 -1.87 8.83 -21.67
CA TYR A 100 -0.73 8.31 -20.91
C TYR A 100 -0.29 6.91 -21.34
N THR A 101 -1.03 6.25 -22.23
CA THR A 101 -0.82 4.83 -22.60
C THR A 101 0.61 4.52 -23.03
N ASP A 102 1.26 5.43 -23.76
CA ASP A 102 2.61 5.20 -24.30
C ASP A 102 3.74 5.49 -23.28
N TYR A 103 3.40 6.08 -22.13
CA TYR A 103 4.36 6.55 -21.11
C TYR A 103 4.02 6.05 -19.69
N LEU A 104 3.04 5.17 -19.56
CA LEU A 104 2.57 4.61 -18.29
C LEU A 104 2.79 3.11 -18.28
N GLY A 105 3.77 2.65 -17.49
CA GLY A 105 3.82 1.26 -17.08
C GLY A 105 2.71 0.98 -16.08
N MET A 106 1.98 -0.12 -16.23
CA MET A 106 1.03 -0.60 -15.22
C MET A 106 1.08 -2.11 -15.01
N VAL A 107 0.81 -2.55 -13.77
CA VAL A 107 0.46 -3.94 -13.43
C VAL A 107 -0.77 -3.93 -12.53
N ALA A 108 -1.80 -4.68 -12.90
CA ALA A 108 -2.94 -4.97 -12.04
C ALA A 108 -2.93 -6.47 -11.73
N TYR A 109 -3.03 -6.82 -10.46
CA TYR A 109 -2.94 -8.21 -10.01
C TYR A 109 -4.02 -8.53 -8.96
N ALA A 110 -4.46 -9.78 -8.94
CA ALA A 110 -5.56 -10.26 -8.13
C ALA A 110 -5.27 -11.60 -7.45
N ASP A 111 -6.19 -12.01 -6.56
CA ASP A 111 -6.12 -13.31 -5.92
C ASP A 111 -6.20 -14.42 -6.97
N LYS A 112 -5.31 -15.40 -6.86
CA LYS A 112 -5.30 -16.60 -7.71
C LYS A 112 -6.00 -17.71 -6.95
N GLN A 113 -7.06 -18.26 -7.50
CA GLN A 113 -7.81 -19.34 -6.86
C GLN A 113 -6.94 -20.59 -6.67
N GLU A 114 -7.28 -21.38 -5.66
CA GLU A 114 -6.63 -22.66 -5.42
C GLU A 114 -7.17 -23.72 -6.39
N ASP A 115 -6.31 -24.64 -6.81
CA ASP A 115 -6.65 -25.85 -7.57
C ASP A 115 -5.86 -27.05 -6.99
N GLU A 116 -5.90 -28.21 -7.67
CA GLU A 116 -5.24 -29.43 -7.19
C GLU A 116 -3.71 -29.31 -7.08
N GLU A 117 -3.10 -28.49 -7.92
CA GLU A 117 -1.64 -28.35 -8.03
C GLU A 117 -1.13 -27.03 -7.43
N PHE A 118 -2.01 -26.05 -7.28
CA PHE A 118 -1.67 -24.70 -6.88
C PHE A 118 -2.45 -24.27 -5.61
N PRO A 119 -1.77 -24.02 -4.48
CA PRO A 119 -2.42 -23.63 -3.22
C PRO A 119 -3.13 -22.27 -3.22
N GLY A 120 -3.07 -21.49 -4.31
CA GLY A 120 -3.67 -20.16 -4.41
C GLY A 120 -2.76 -19.02 -3.98
N SER A 121 -3.19 -17.79 -4.27
CA SER A 121 -2.56 -16.53 -3.84
C SER A 121 -3.63 -15.53 -3.42
N SER A 122 -3.35 -14.71 -2.41
CA SER A 122 -4.31 -13.74 -1.88
C SER A 122 -3.96 -12.28 -2.17
N ALA A 123 -2.88 -12.02 -2.93
CA ALA A 123 -2.44 -10.66 -3.16
C ALA A 123 -3.29 -9.95 -4.22
N LEU A 124 -3.71 -8.72 -3.89
CA LEU A 124 -4.48 -7.84 -4.76
C LEU A 124 -3.82 -6.45 -4.78
N GLY A 125 -3.74 -5.83 -5.95
CA GLY A 125 -3.16 -4.51 -6.05
C GLY A 125 -2.92 -4.00 -7.47
N VAL A 126 -2.38 -2.78 -7.51
CA VAL A 126 -2.08 -2.05 -8.73
C VAL A 126 -0.72 -1.35 -8.56
N MET A 127 0.11 -1.42 -9.59
CA MET A 127 1.35 -0.65 -9.69
C MET A 127 1.28 0.20 -10.95
N MET A 128 1.75 1.44 -10.85
CA MET A 128 1.87 2.36 -11.98
C MET A 128 3.22 3.05 -11.92
N ALA A 129 3.87 3.24 -13.07
CA ALA A 129 5.18 3.85 -13.17
C ALA A 129 5.33 4.72 -14.42
N ASP A 130 6.07 5.81 -14.27
CA ASP A 130 6.68 6.59 -15.35
C ASP A 130 8.21 6.63 -15.14
N GLU A 131 8.93 7.36 -15.98
CA GLU A 131 10.40 7.52 -15.90
C GLU A 131 10.90 8.17 -14.60
N MET A 132 10.03 8.82 -13.82
CA MET A 132 10.39 9.53 -12.59
C MET A 132 10.11 8.73 -11.32
N GLY A 133 9.35 7.64 -11.41
CA GLY A 133 8.93 6.84 -10.28
C GLY A 133 7.55 6.25 -10.48
N GLY A 134 6.94 5.82 -9.39
CA GLY A 134 5.58 5.31 -9.48
C GLY A 134 4.87 5.26 -8.14
N LEU A 135 3.78 4.50 -8.14
CA LEU A 135 3.02 4.20 -6.96
C LEU A 135 2.63 2.74 -6.92
N TRP A 136 2.49 2.23 -5.70
CA TRP A 136 1.99 0.89 -5.43
C TRP A 136 0.77 0.98 -4.53
N ILE A 137 -0.31 0.33 -4.97
CA ILE A 137 -1.54 0.15 -4.20
C ILE A 137 -1.70 -1.31 -3.86
N SER A 138 -1.80 -1.61 -2.57
CA SER A 138 -2.19 -2.94 -2.06
C SER A 138 -3.56 -2.83 -1.41
N HIS A 139 -4.43 -3.80 -1.64
CA HIS A 139 -5.80 -3.76 -1.11
C HIS A 139 -6.38 -5.14 -0.79
N SER A 140 -7.60 -5.13 -0.25
CA SER A 140 -8.40 -6.32 0.08
C SER A 140 -9.66 -6.47 -0.79
N VAL A 141 -9.92 -5.53 -1.72
CA VAL A 141 -11.14 -5.50 -2.55
C VAL A 141 -11.03 -6.48 -3.72
N LYS A 142 -11.84 -7.54 -3.75
CA LYS A 142 -11.85 -8.49 -4.87
C LYS A 142 -12.52 -7.91 -6.11
N GLY A 143 -11.98 -8.23 -7.30
CA GLY A 143 -12.49 -7.71 -8.57
C GLY A 143 -12.18 -6.23 -8.83
N PHE A 144 -11.37 -5.58 -7.99
CA PHE A 144 -10.86 -4.23 -8.22
C PHE A 144 -9.39 -4.29 -8.69
N PRO A 145 -8.96 -3.42 -9.64
CA PRO A 145 -9.79 -2.51 -10.43
C PRO A 145 -10.53 -3.24 -11.58
N ASP A 146 -11.71 -2.75 -11.97
CA ASP A 146 -12.36 -3.18 -13.23
C ASP A 146 -11.82 -2.35 -14.40
N LEU A 147 -10.81 -2.89 -15.10
CA LEU A 147 -10.13 -2.22 -16.21
C LEU A 147 -11.00 -2.06 -17.47
N ARG A 148 -12.22 -2.63 -17.50
CA ARG A 148 -13.19 -2.42 -18.59
C ARG A 148 -13.94 -1.10 -18.44
N ARG A 149 -13.79 -0.40 -17.31
CA ARG A 149 -14.39 0.90 -17.03
C ARG A 149 -13.42 2.02 -17.39
N ASP A 150 -13.95 3.23 -17.50
CA ASP A 150 -13.23 4.48 -17.78
C ASP A 150 -12.77 5.22 -16.51
N ARG A 151 -13.07 4.65 -15.34
CA ARG A 151 -12.74 5.18 -14.02
C ARG A 151 -12.75 4.06 -12.98
N PRO A 152 -12.11 4.23 -11.82
CA PRO A 152 -12.21 3.23 -10.76
C PRO A 152 -13.66 3.12 -10.28
N THR A 153 -14.14 1.89 -10.17
CA THR A 153 -15.47 1.57 -9.63
C THR A 153 -15.33 0.56 -8.52
N PHE A 154 -16.06 0.76 -7.42
CA PHE A 154 -16.09 -0.22 -6.35
C PHE A 154 -16.97 -1.42 -6.74
N PRO A 155 -16.49 -2.67 -6.66
CA PRO A 155 -17.27 -3.87 -7.00
C PRO A 155 -18.52 -3.99 -6.14
N GLU A 156 -19.67 -4.27 -6.76
CA GLU A 156 -20.98 -4.29 -6.09
C GLU A 156 -21.04 -5.34 -4.97
N GLN A 157 -20.42 -6.50 -5.21
CA GLN A 157 -20.36 -7.62 -4.27
C GLN A 157 -19.54 -7.30 -3.00
N GLU A 158 -18.67 -6.29 -3.06
CA GLU A 158 -17.77 -5.92 -1.96
C GLU A 158 -18.29 -4.68 -1.18
N ILE A 159 -19.37 -4.03 -1.64
CA ILE A 159 -19.90 -2.79 -1.02
C ILE A 159 -20.28 -3.01 0.45
N SER A 160 -20.89 -4.15 0.77
CA SER A 160 -21.34 -4.47 2.13
C SER A 160 -20.21 -4.82 3.09
N SER A 161 -19.03 -5.15 2.56
CA SER A 161 -17.89 -5.64 3.34
C SER A 161 -16.92 -4.52 3.71
N GLY A 162 -16.17 -4.73 4.79
CA GLY A 162 -15.09 -3.83 5.21
C GLY A 162 -13.81 -4.06 4.41
N HIS A 163 -13.13 -3.01 3.98
CA HIS A 163 -11.92 -3.10 3.17
C HIS A 163 -10.88 -2.06 3.53
N MET A 164 -9.62 -2.44 3.39
CA MET A 164 -8.46 -1.57 3.49
C MET A 164 -7.76 -1.50 2.15
N LEU A 165 -7.34 -0.29 1.81
CA LEU A 165 -6.47 0.02 0.69
C LEU A 165 -5.33 0.88 1.22
N MET A 166 -4.16 0.75 0.62
CA MET A 166 -3.06 1.65 0.89
C MET A 166 -2.38 2.04 -0.41
N CYS A 167 -1.75 3.20 -0.42
CA CYS A 167 -0.90 3.65 -1.52
C CYS A 167 0.43 4.14 -0.98
N MET A 168 1.52 3.81 -1.68
CA MET A 168 2.85 4.38 -1.45
C MET A 168 3.40 4.96 -2.75
N SER A 169 3.86 6.20 -2.71
CA SER A 169 4.67 6.80 -3.76
C SER A 169 6.10 6.29 -3.61
N LEU A 170 6.64 5.66 -4.65
CA LEU A 170 7.93 4.96 -4.61
C LEU A 170 8.83 5.47 -5.75
N ASP A 171 10.15 5.33 -5.57
CA ASP A 171 11.10 5.44 -6.67
C ASP A 171 11.10 4.16 -7.52
N LEU A 172 11.70 4.24 -8.72
CA LEU A 172 11.74 3.10 -9.66
C LEU A 172 12.47 1.87 -9.09
N VAL A 173 13.54 2.08 -8.32
CA VAL A 173 14.32 0.98 -7.73
C VAL A 173 13.45 0.19 -6.75
N THR A 174 12.80 0.88 -5.84
CA THR A 174 11.91 0.29 -4.84
C THR A 174 10.71 -0.37 -5.50
N LEU A 175 10.14 0.25 -6.53
CA LEU A 175 8.99 -0.28 -7.25
C LEU A 175 9.33 -1.59 -8.01
N ASN A 176 10.52 -1.70 -8.58
CA ASN A 176 10.98 -2.94 -9.19
C ASN A 176 11.22 -4.05 -8.15
N GLU A 177 11.76 -3.73 -6.98
CA GLU A 177 11.89 -4.71 -5.88
C GLU A 177 10.53 -5.17 -5.32
N VAL A 178 9.52 -4.29 -5.31
CA VAL A 178 8.12 -4.69 -5.02
C VAL A 178 7.61 -5.67 -6.07
N ALA A 179 7.83 -5.40 -7.36
CA ALA A 179 7.45 -6.32 -8.45
C ALA A 179 8.14 -7.67 -8.31
N ALA A 180 9.45 -7.68 -8.02
CA ALA A 180 10.22 -8.89 -7.76
C ALA A 180 9.69 -9.68 -6.55
N SER A 181 9.30 -8.99 -5.48
CA SER A 181 8.70 -9.61 -4.29
C SER A 181 7.32 -10.22 -4.59
N LEU A 182 6.49 -9.54 -5.39
CA LEU A 182 5.17 -10.01 -5.79
C LEU A 182 5.24 -11.28 -6.67
N ARG A 183 6.30 -11.47 -7.46
CA ARG A 183 6.53 -12.73 -8.19
C ARG A 183 6.57 -13.93 -7.24
N THR A 184 7.09 -13.76 -6.01
CA THR A 184 7.18 -14.85 -5.02
C THR A 184 5.81 -15.26 -4.52
N VAL A 185 4.87 -14.33 -4.54
CA VAL A 185 3.48 -14.50 -4.11
C VAL A 185 2.62 -15.13 -5.20
N THR A 186 3.08 -15.11 -6.46
CA THR A 186 2.39 -15.64 -7.66
C THR A 186 0.90 -15.25 -7.73
N PRO A 187 0.58 -13.94 -7.67
CA PRO A 187 -0.79 -13.49 -7.88
C PRO A 187 -1.24 -13.76 -9.32
N GLN A 188 -2.54 -13.67 -9.58
CA GLN A 188 -3.05 -13.63 -10.94
C GLN A 188 -2.77 -12.24 -11.53
N ILE A 189 -2.05 -12.16 -12.65
CA ILE A 189 -1.91 -10.89 -13.38
C ILE A 189 -3.19 -10.66 -14.20
N VAL A 190 -3.91 -9.58 -13.89
CA VAL A 190 -5.15 -9.18 -14.56
C VAL A 190 -4.83 -8.46 -15.86
N ASP A 191 -3.89 -7.52 -15.80
CA ASP A 191 -3.35 -6.81 -16.97
C ASP A 191 -1.93 -6.35 -16.64
N ILE A 192 -1.11 -6.23 -17.67
CA ILE A 192 0.25 -5.73 -17.58
C ILE A 192 0.57 -4.98 -18.87
N LYS A 193 0.97 -3.72 -18.74
CA LYS A 193 1.38 -2.88 -19.87
C LYS A 193 2.73 -2.26 -19.55
N ILE A 194 3.67 -2.48 -20.45
CA ILE A 194 5.02 -1.94 -20.36
C ILE A 194 5.31 -1.30 -21.72
N PRO A 195 4.98 -0.01 -21.90
CA PRO A 195 5.26 0.69 -23.14
C PRO A 195 6.77 0.74 -23.42
N PRO A 196 7.21 0.73 -24.70
CA PRO A 196 8.64 0.76 -25.04
C PRO A 196 9.41 1.94 -24.41
N ALA A 197 8.75 3.09 -24.22
CA ALA A 197 9.37 4.26 -23.61
C ALA A 197 9.75 4.05 -22.13
N ILE A 198 8.98 3.22 -21.40
CA ILE A 198 9.18 2.99 -19.96
C ILE A 198 9.86 1.65 -19.67
N GLN A 199 9.83 0.71 -20.62
CA GLN A 199 10.41 -0.64 -20.51
C GLN A 199 11.82 -0.68 -19.90
N PRO A 200 12.79 0.18 -20.30
CA PRO A 200 14.15 0.14 -19.73
C PRO A 200 14.20 0.42 -18.21
N PHE A 201 13.17 1.08 -17.67
CA PHE A 201 13.07 1.44 -16.26
C PHE A 201 12.34 0.38 -15.41
N LEU A 202 11.73 -0.64 -16.04
CA LEU A 202 10.87 -1.64 -15.39
C LEU A 202 11.33 -3.09 -15.64
N PRO A 203 12.62 -3.43 -15.40
CA PRO A 203 13.17 -4.74 -15.77
C PRO A 203 12.49 -5.92 -15.07
N ASP A 204 11.96 -5.72 -13.85
CA ASP A 204 11.35 -6.81 -13.09
C ASP A 204 9.89 -7.10 -13.47
N TRP A 205 9.25 -6.19 -14.20
CA TRP A 205 7.82 -6.24 -14.47
C TRP A 205 7.47 -7.30 -15.53
N GLU A 206 8.29 -7.45 -16.56
CA GLU A 206 8.08 -8.46 -17.61
C GLU A 206 8.03 -9.88 -17.04
N TYR A 207 8.85 -10.15 -16.02
CA TYR A 207 8.92 -11.44 -15.37
C TYR A 207 7.74 -11.73 -14.43
N MET A 208 6.83 -10.77 -14.19
CA MET A 208 5.62 -10.99 -13.39
C MET A 208 4.64 -11.97 -14.03
N THR A 209 4.76 -12.20 -15.34
CA THR A 209 3.95 -13.17 -16.09
C THR A 209 4.61 -14.56 -16.20
N ILE A 210 5.84 -14.72 -15.70
CA ILE A 210 6.65 -15.92 -15.89
C ILE A 210 6.74 -16.71 -14.59
N ASP A 211 5.93 -17.77 -14.49
CA ASP A 211 5.83 -18.63 -13.29
C ASP A 211 7.07 -19.51 -13.03
N ARG A 212 8.00 -19.62 -13.99
CA ARG A 212 9.04 -20.68 -14.02
C ARG A 212 10.43 -20.28 -13.54
N ILE A 213 10.65 -19.03 -13.15
CA ILE A 213 11.97 -18.59 -12.68
C ILE A 213 12.04 -18.88 -11.16
N PRO A 214 12.96 -19.74 -10.68
CA PRO A 214 13.11 -20.02 -9.26
C PRO A 214 13.42 -18.72 -8.51
N LEU A 215 12.55 -18.34 -7.60
CA LEU A 215 12.74 -17.16 -6.78
C LEU A 215 13.52 -17.61 -5.54
N SER A 216 14.80 -17.21 -5.46
CA SER A 216 15.51 -17.25 -4.19
C SER A 216 14.71 -16.38 -3.22
N SER A 217 14.19 -16.96 -2.14
CA SER A 217 13.48 -16.19 -1.12
C SER A 217 14.35 -15.02 -0.69
N LYS A 218 14.01 -13.79 -1.11
CA LYS A 218 14.72 -12.64 -0.59
C LYS A 218 14.30 -12.46 0.89
N PRO A 219 15.23 -12.10 1.78
CA PRO A 219 14.92 -11.71 3.17
C PRO A 219 13.87 -10.58 3.18
N PRO A 220 13.33 -10.20 4.35
CA PRO A 220 12.42 -9.06 4.44
C PRO A 220 12.98 -7.87 3.66
N PHE A 221 12.19 -7.34 2.73
CA PHE A 221 12.59 -6.21 1.89
C PHE A 221 12.27 -4.92 2.63
N GLU A 222 13.31 -4.23 3.10
CA GLU A 222 13.18 -2.92 3.75
C GLU A 222 13.30 -1.80 2.72
N PHE A 223 12.41 -0.82 2.80
CA PHE A 223 12.43 0.35 1.93
C PHE A 223 11.82 1.58 2.62
N VAL A 224 11.96 2.73 1.96
CA VAL A 224 11.32 3.98 2.35
C VAL A 224 10.49 4.50 1.18
N THR A 225 9.43 5.24 1.49
CA THR A 225 8.65 5.96 0.48
C THR A 225 9.49 7.06 -0.19
N ARG A 226 9.03 7.58 -1.33
CA ARG A 226 9.79 8.53 -2.18
C ARG A 226 10.23 9.79 -1.42
N LYS A 227 9.38 10.37 -0.57
CA LYS A 227 9.73 11.51 0.30
C LYS A 227 10.34 11.08 1.64
N LYS A 228 10.63 9.79 1.81
CA LYS A 228 11.23 9.18 3.01
C LYS A 228 10.42 9.42 4.28
N SER A 229 9.11 9.63 4.16
CA SER A 229 8.22 9.88 5.30
C SER A 229 7.74 8.61 5.99
N LEU A 230 7.93 7.43 5.38
CA LEU A 230 7.52 6.15 5.95
C LEU A 230 8.55 5.07 5.66
N ARG A 231 8.98 4.36 6.71
CA ARG A 231 9.87 3.20 6.64
C ARG A 231 9.03 1.93 6.65
N ALA A 232 9.25 1.05 5.68
CA ALA A 232 8.46 -0.15 5.48
C ALA A 232 9.34 -1.40 5.38
N VAL A 233 8.78 -2.53 5.80
CA VAL A 233 9.33 -3.88 5.71
C VAL A 233 8.28 -4.75 5.06
N MET A 234 8.58 -5.27 3.87
CA MET A 234 7.73 -6.22 3.15
C MET A 234 8.22 -7.64 3.43
N MET A 235 7.30 -8.51 3.85
CA MET A 235 7.56 -9.95 3.94
C MET A 235 6.57 -10.69 3.05
N VAL A 236 7.09 -11.60 2.24
CA VAL A 236 6.30 -12.40 1.31
C VAL A 236 6.35 -13.87 1.67
N ARG A 237 5.30 -14.58 1.26
CA ARG A 237 5.16 -16.02 1.38
C ARG A 237 4.74 -16.57 0.02
N SER A 238 5.40 -17.62 -0.44
CA SER A 238 5.00 -18.34 -1.65
C SER A 238 3.83 -19.29 -1.39
N PRO A 239 3.03 -19.65 -2.41
CA PRO A 239 2.05 -20.72 -2.27
C PRO A 239 2.70 -22.02 -1.76
N GLY A 240 2.02 -22.70 -0.86
CA GLY A 240 2.48 -23.93 -0.19
C GLY A 240 3.30 -23.71 1.08
N ASP A 241 3.89 -22.52 1.26
CA ASP A 241 4.58 -22.17 2.51
C ASP A 241 3.54 -21.96 3.63
N LYS A 242 3.78 -22.63 4.76
CA LYS A 242 2.88 -22.69 5.94
C LYS A 242 3.26 -21.71 7.04
N ARG A 243 4.33 -20.92 6.86
CA ARG A 243 4.76 -19.93 7.85
C ARG A 243 3.70 -18.83 7.99
N CYS A 244 3.35 -18.50 9.24
CA CYS A 244 2.60 -17.29 9.53
C CYS A 244 3.56 -16.09 9.49
N LEU A 245 3.25 -15.12 8.62
CA LEU A 245 4.13 -13.96 8.42
C LEU A 245 4.17 -13.06 9.65
N TYR A 246 3.03 -12.82 10.33
CA TYR A 246 3.02 -12.08 11.60
C TYR A 246 3.85 -12.77 12.68
N LYS A 247 3.72 -14.10 12.82
CA LYS A 247 4.52 -14.86 13.77
C LYS A 247 6.01 -14.74 13.48
N SER A 248 6.40 -14.80 12.20
CA SER A 248 7.78 -14.65 11.76
C SER A 248 8.31 -13.25 12.04
N PHE A 249 7.53 -12.21 11.74
CA PHE A 249 7.89 -10.82 12.01
C PHE A 249 8.04 -10.55 13.52
N ALA A 250 7.08 -11.01 14.34
CA ALA A 250 7.12 -10.84 15.79
C ALA A 250 8.34 -11.53 16.40
N ARG A 251 8.65 -12.76 15.96
CA ARG A 251 9.83 -13.51 16.41
C ARG A 251 11.14 -12.81 16.03
N ASN A 252 11.26 -12.34 14.79
CA ASN A 252 12.48 -11.69 14.31
C ASN A 252 12.77 -10.38 15.06
N ASN A 253 11.73 -9.63 15.42
CA ASN A 253 11.87 -8.36 16.13
C ASN A 253 11.83 -8.49 17.66
N GLY A 254 11.44 -9.66 18.19
CA GLY A 254 11.26 -9.89 19.63
C GLY A 254 10.15 -9.02 20.22
N ILE A 255 9.03 -8.92 19.53
CA ILE A 255 7.90 -8.05 19.88
C ILE A 255 6.62 -8.85 20.11
N VAL A 256 5.66 -8.23 20.77
CA VAL A 256 4.30 -8.73 20.86
C VAL A 256 3.45 -7.99 19.82
N LEU A 257 2.69 -8.73 19.02
CA LEU A 257 1.75 -8.19 18.04
C LEU A 257 0.31 -8.51 18.43
N ASP A 258 -0.54 -7.50 18.35
CA ASP A 258 -1.99 -7.62 18.41
C ASP A 258 -2.54 -7.70 17.00
N VAL A 259 -3.18 -8.81 16.66
CA VAL A 259 -3.58 -9.13 15.29
C VAL A 259 -5.10 -9.14 15.19
N TYR A 260 -5.64 -8.26 14.36
CA TYR A 260 -7.03 -8.31 13.94
C TYR A 260 -7.18 -9.26 12.75
N ARG A 261 -8.20 -10.12 12.82
CA ARG A 261 -8.42 -11.21 11.87
C ARG A 261 -7.25 -12.22 11.79
N HIS A 262 -6.74 -12.63 12.95
CA HIS A 262 -5.96 -13.87 13.02
C HIS A 262 -6.94 -15.04 12.82
N ASP A 263 -6.56 -16.08 12.06
CA ASP A 263 -7.37 -17.30 11.84
C ASP A 263 -8.18 -17.64 13.10
N LEU A 264 -9.52 -17.61 12.99
CA LEU A 264 -10.47 -17.72 14.11
C LEU A 264 -10.25 -18.97 14.97
N ARG A 265 -9.52 -19.96 14.44
CA ARG A 265 -9.20 -21.23 15.12
C ARG A 265 -7.88 -21.19 15.91
N ARG A 266 -7.02 -20.19 15.69
CA ARG A 266 -5.70 -20.10 16.33
C ARG A 266 -5.76 -19.27 17.60
N LYS A 267 -5.64 -19.96 18.75
CA LYS A 267 -5.46 -19.36 20.07
C LYS A 267 -4.26 -18.39 20.07
N PRO A 268 -4.27 -17.35 20.94
CA PRO A 268 -3.12 -16.49 21.13
C PRO A 268 -1.87 -17.33 21.45
N PHE A 269 -0.73 -16.91 20.89
CA PHE A 269 0.57 -17.52 21.17
C PHE A 269 1.35 -16.61 22.09
N CYS A 270 1.70 -17.11 23.27
CA CYS A 270 2.27 -16.31 24.34
C CYS A 270 3.58 -16.93 24.82
N ASP A 271 4.67 -16.26 24.48
CA ASP A 271 6.03 -16.68 24.83
C ASP A 271 6.82 -15.53 25.45
N LYS A 272 7.98 -15.84 26.04
CA LYS A 272 8.85 -14.83 26.63
C LYS A 272 9.58 -13.97 25.60
N GLY A 273 9.88 -14.49 24.42
CA GLY A 273 10.61 -13.77 23.38
C GLY A 273 9.73 -12.95 22.44
N TYR A 274 8.51 -13.42 22.14
CA TYR A 274 7.54 -12.75 21.28
C TYR A 274 6.15 -13.34 21.53
N SER A 275 5.09 -12.59 21.21
CA SER A 275 3.71 -13.08 21.33
C SER A 275 2.84 -12.61 20.17
N ILE A 276 1.81 -13.37 19.86
CA ILE A 276 0.73 -13.02 18.94
C ILE A 276 -0.57 -13.09 19.73
N ARG A 277 -1.23 -11.95 19.90
CA ARG A 277 -2.53 -11.82 20.59
C ARG A 277 -3.62 -11.49 19.57
N SER A 278 -4.86 -11.79 19.89
CA SER A 278 -6.01 -11.63 18.97
C SER A 278 -6.84 -10.40 19.30
N ILE A 279 -7.13 -9.57 18.29
CA ILE A 279 -8.13 -8.51 18.36
C ILE A 279 -9.44 -9.07 17.78
N ASP A 280 -10.45 -9.25 18.64
CA ASP A 280 -11.74 -9.86 18.23
C ASP A 280 -12.64 -8.87 17.47
N ALA A 281 -12.62 -7.61 17.88
CA ALA A 281 -13.43 -6.55 17.33
C ALA A 281 -12.70 -5.20 17.42
N ILE A 282 -13.07 -4.29 16.53
CA ILE A 282 -12.50 -2.95 16.43
C ILE A 282 -13.59 -1.90 16.54
N SER A 283 -13.18 -0.64 16.62
CA SER A 283 -14.09 0.49 16.59
C SER A 283 -13.52 1.69 15.85
N LEU A 284 -14.39 2.38 15.12
CA LEU A 284 -14.12 3.71 14.58
C LEU A 284 -14.64 4.75 15.57
N LYS A 285 -13.72 5.53 16.13
CA LYS A 285 -13.99 6.52 17.17
C LYS A 285 -13.96 7.92 16.56
N TYR A 286 -15.13 8.51 16.33
CA TYR A 286 -15.29 9.90 15.91
C TYR A 286 -15.79 10.76 17.07
N PRO A 287 -15.61 12.10 17.02
CA PRO A 287 -16.01 12.98 18.12
C PRO A 287 -17.48 12.80 18.56
N GLU A 288 -18.38 12.56 17.62
CA GLU A 288 -19.83 12.46 17.90
C GLU A 288 -20.32 11.03 18.10
N LYS A 289 -19.59 10.03 17.60
CA LYS A 289 -20.07 8.65 17.56
C LYS A 289 -18.94 7.64 17.48
N VAL A 290 -19.14 6.53 18.19
CA VAL A 290 -18.29 5.34 18.09
C VAL A 290 -19.06 4.26 17.35
N PHE A 291 -18.40 3.66 16.37
CA PHE A 291 -18.94 2.54 15.61
C PHE A 291 -18.14 1.29 15.89
N TYR A 292 -18.81 0.18 16.19
CA TYR A 292 -18.18 -1.10 16.48
C TYR A 292 -18.26 -2.01 15.26
N ILE A 293 -17.18 -2.74 15.00
CA ILE A 293 -17.03 -3.57 13.80
C ILE A 293 -16.44 -4.92 14.23
N ASP A 294 -17.15 -5.99 13.87
CA ASP A 294 -16.67 -7.35 14.06
C ASP A 294 -16.03 -7.90 12.78
N ASN A 295 -15.45 -9.08 12.86
CA ASN A 295 -14.73 -9.70 11.75
C ASN A 295 -15.61 -10.49 10.76
N ARG A 296 -16.94 -10.47 10.93
CA ARG A 296 -17.86 -11.24 10.07
C ARG A 296 -17.99 -10.61 8.69
N THR A 297 -18.17 -9.30 8.65
CA THR A 297 -18.35 -8.51 7.42
C THR A 297 -17.13 -7.70 7.06
N ASP A 298 -16.15 -7.57 7.95
CA ASP A 298 -14.86 -6.98 7.61
C ASP A 298 -13.99 -7.97 6.81
N ARG A 299 -13.19 -7.48 5.85
CA ARG A 299 -12.20 -8.24 5.06
C ARG A 299 -10.76 -7.82 5.35
N ILE A 300 -10.53 -6.85 6.24
CA ILE A 300 -9.18 -6.39 6.57
C ILE A 300 -8.46 -7.37 7.49
N GLY A 301 -7.12 -7.43 7.36
CA GLY A 301 -6.22 -8.03 8.32
C GLY A 301 -5.10 -7.05 8.63
N PHE A 302 -4.90 -6.75 9.92
CA PHE A 302 -3.82 -5.88 10.36
C PHE A 302 -3.25 -6.37 11.69
N ALA A 303 -2.05 -5.91 12.01
CA ALA A 303 -1.42 -6.10 13.30
C ALA A 303 -0.77 -4.82 13.79
N VAL A 304 -0.72 -4.62 15.10
CA VAL A 304 0.05 -3.53 15.73
C VAL A 304 0.95 -4.10 16.82
N SER A 305 2.16 -3.57 16.96
CA SER A 305 2.99 -3.88 18.11
C SER A 305 2.38 -3.30 19.39
N THR A 306 2.66 -3.93 20.52
CA THR A 306 2.35 -3.32 21.82
C THR A 306 3.46 -2.38 22.26
N ALA A 307 3.04 -1.22 22.75
CA ALA A 307 3.86 -0.18 23.37
C ALA A 307 3.87 -0.28 24.91
N ALA A 308 3.24 -1.32 25.49
CA ALA A 308 3.05 -1.41 26.93
C ALA A 308 4.38 -1.53 27.69
N HIS A 309 4.69 -0.52 28.51
CA HIS A 309 5.89 -0.47 29.36
C HIS A 309 6.05 -1.69 30.27
N TRP A 310 4.93 -2.33 30.69
CA TRP A 310 4.93 -3.51 31.56
C TRP A 310 5.19 -4.82 30.82
N GLN A 311 5.12 -4.85 29.49
CA GLN A 311 5.48 -6.01 28.66
C GLN A 311 6.97 -5.99 28.24
N ARG A 312 7.75 -5.04 28.77
CA ARG A 312 9.20 -4.96 28.57
C ARG A 312 9.88 -6.22 29.11
N ARG A 313 10.54 -6.96 28.21
CA ARG A 313 11.52 -8.00 28.58
C ARG A 313 12.95 -7.68 28.14
N SER A 314 13.20 -6.58 27.41
CA SER A 314 14.54 -6.15 27.00
C SER A 314 14.73 -4.64 27.10
N SER A 315 15.99 -4.19 27.15
CA SER A 315 16.41 -2.78 27.12
C SER A 315 16.25 -2.11 25.75
N ARG A 316 15.62 -2.77 24.76
CA ARG A 316 15.46 -2.23 23.41
C ARG A 316 14.52 -1.02 23.40
N SER A 317 14.77 -0.12 22.46
CA SER A 317 13.91 1.03 22.19
C SER A 317 12.50 0.58 21.85
N GLN A 318 11.53 1.47 22.13
CA GLN A 318 10.14 1.22 21.81
C GLN A 318 9.95 1.15 20.29
N GLN A 319 9.22 0.14 19.84
CA GLN A 319 9.00 -0.14 18.42
C GLN A 319 7.51 0.01 18.11
N TYR A 320 7.18 0.89 17.17
CA TYR A 320 5.81 1.26 16.80
C TYR A 320 5.49 0.72 15.41
N TRP A 321 5.17 -0.56 15.34
CA TRP A 321 4.92 -1.28 14.09
C TRP A 321 3.43 -1.38 13.80
N THR A 322 3.03 -1.02 12.59
CA THR A 322 1.74 -1.37 12.01
C THR A 322 1.96 -2.27 10.81
N CYS A 323 1.33 -3.44 10.78
CA CYS A 323 1.37 -4.33 9.66
C CYS A 323 -0.02 -4.47 9.03
N THR A 324 -0.09 -4.43 7.70
CA THR A 324 -1.29 -4.78 6.93
C THR A 324 -1.04 -6.07 6.16
N SER A 325 -2.06 -6.92 6.02
CA SER A 325 -1.95 -8.19 5.31
C SER A 325 -3.09 -8.40 4.32
N ASN A 326 -2.76 -9.09 3.23
CA ASN A 326 -3.73 -9.68 2.30
C ASN A 326 -3.88 -11.21 2.48
N VAL A 327 -3.10 -11.83 3.37
CA VAL A 327 -2.96 -13.29 3.46
C VAL A 327 -3.26 -13.88 4.82
N GLU A 328 -2.98 -13.13 5.89
CA GLU A 328 -3.23 -13.58 7.25
C GLU A 328 -4.69 -13.32 7.61
N GLY A 329 -5.42 -14.37 7.98
CA GLY A 329 -6.87 -14.32 8.28
C GLY A 329 -7.80 -14.97 7.25
N GLN A 330 -7.27 -15.84 6.37
CA GLN A 330 -8.05 -16.75 5.53
C GLN A 330 -8.05 -18.18 6.10
N ASP A 331 -9.14 -18.92 5.85
CA ASP A 331 -9.41 -20.27 6.38
C ASP A 331 -8.38 -21.36 6.02
N LYS A 332 -7.50 -21.10 5.04
CA LYS A 332 -6.48 -22.03 4.55
C LYS A 332 -5.12 -21.36 4.45
N THR A 333 -4.14 -21.96 5.12
CA THR A 333 -2.89 -21.32 5.57
C THR A 333 -1.71 -21.50 4.60
N THR A 334 -2.00 -21.89 3.36
CA THR A 334 -1.00 -22.22 2.32
C THR A 334 -1.03 -21.27 1.13
N LYS A 335 -1.92 -20.28 1.08
CA LYS A 335 -1.93 -19.30 -0.01
C LYS A 335 -0.67 -18.44 0.01
N GLY A 336 -0.17 -18.10 -1.18
CA GLY A 336 0.82 -17.06 -1.36
C GLY A 336 0.27 -15.70 -0.92
N GLY A 337 1.12 -14.85 -0.37
CA GLY A 337 0.71 -13.51 0.03
C GLY A 337 1.79 -12.72 0.73
N LEU A 338 1.43 -11.57 1.29
CA LEU A 338 2.38 -10.68 1.94
C LEU A 338 1.81 -10.00 3.18
N ILE A 339 2.74 -9.54 4.02
CA ILE A 339 2.51 -8.49 4.98
C ILE A 339 3.41 -7.31 4.64
N LEU A 340 2.91 -6.11 4.92
CA LEU A 340 3.70 -4.90 4.88
C LEU A 340 3.64 -4.25 6.26
N CYS A 341 4.80 -4.12 6.90
CA CYS A 341 4.94 -3.55 8.22
C CYS A 341 5.64 -2.20 8.13
N VAL A 342 5.08 -1.16 8.75
CA VAL A 342 5.68 0.18 8.79
C VAL A 342 6.01 0.56 10.21
N GLU A 343 7.17 1.18 10.42
CA GLU A 343 7.55 1.73 11.72
C GLU A 343 7.33 3.24 11.72
N ASP A 344 6.19 3.65 12.28
CA ASP A 344 5.86 5.06 12.46
C ASP A 344 4.88 5.20 13.63
N TYR A 345 5.20 6.09 14.57
CA TYR A 345 4.41 6.28 15.77
C TYR A 345 2.97 6.73 15.49
N LYS A 346 2.77 7.63 14.52
CA LYS A 346 1.43 8.17 14.23
C LYS A 346 0.58 7.15 13.46
N VAL A 347 1.16 6.39 12.54
CA VAL A 347 0.47 5.28 11.87
C VAL A 347 0.11 4.20 12.90
N TRP A 348 1.06 3.82 13.74
CA TRP A 348 0.83 2.89 14.85
C TRP A 348 -0.32 3.36 15.74
N LEU A 349 -0.28 4.60 16.22
CA LEU A 349 -1.32 5.16 17.07
C LEU A 349 -2.70 5.16 16.40
N THR A 350 -2.77 5.45 15.10
CA THR A 350 -4.04 5.37 14.35
C THR A 350 -4.65 3.97 14.39
N PHE A 351 -3.84 2.93 14.15
CA PHE A 351 -4.31 1.55 14.11
C PHE A 351 -4.54 0.98 15.51
N ASP A 352 -3.68 1.30 16.48
CA ASP A 352 -3.82 0.91 17.88
C ASP A 352 -5.13 1.43 18.47
N ASN A 353 -5.52 2.66 18.12
CA ASN A 353 -6.80 3.26 18.49
C ASN A 353 -8.04 2.54 17.93
N LEU A 354 -7.91 1.61 16.98
CA LEU A 354 -9.03 0.76 16.56
C LEU A 354 -9.42 -0.26 17.63
N LYS A 355 -8.49 -0.65 18.51
CA LYS A 355 -8.77 -1.62 19.58
C LYS A 355 -9.89 -1.12 20.50
N ILE A 356 -10.82 -2.01 20.81
CA ILE A 356 -11.86 -1.76 21.83
C ILE A 356 -11.35 -2.05 23.24
N LYS A 357 -10.40 -2.98 23.36
CA LYS A 357 -9.74 -3.40 24.59
C LYS A 357 -8.35 -3.94 24.24
N GLU A 358 -7.44 -3.95 25.21
CA GLU A 358 -6.15 -4.61 25.06
C GLU A 358 -6.33 -6.13 24.98
N PRO A 359 -5.79 -6.80 23.95
CA PRO A 359 -5.75 -8.25 23.88
C PRO A 359 -4.93 -8.86 25.01
N GLU A 360 -5.36 -10.02 25.49
CA GLU A 360 -4.67 -10.76 26.53
C GLU A 360 -3.95 -11.99 25.98
N CYS A 361 -2.91 -12.36 26.72
CA CYS A 361 -2.45 -13.73 26.82
C CYS A 361 -3.17 -14.34 28.03
#